data_AF-A0AAW9HMI7-F1
#
_entry.id   AF-A0AAW9HMI7-F1
#
_cell.length_a   1.000
_cell.length_b   1.000
_cell.length_c   1.000
_cell.angle_alpha   90.00
_cell.angle_beta   90.00
_cell.angle_gamma   90.00
#
_symmetry.space_group_name_H-M   'P 1'
#
loop_
_entity.id
_entity.type
_entity.pdbx_description
1 polymer ?
#
loop_
_entity_poly.entity_id
_entity_poly.type
_entity_poly.pdbx_seq_one_letter_code
_entity_poly.pdbx_strand_id
1 'polypeptide(L)'
;MKQYKRRLIAAGFMFLAGLLASCSTQEGPFRLSPGEPIPGDFICSVESFYDTVSIWQDVDDVHVLTYTKVDVKPDEPHRYKVTSPRELTADDVKVTWYGDEFGKDEKDPFNGNTLSARIVITVDGTVIFDHLESFVENRPE
;
A
#
# COMPACT_ATOMS: atom_id res chain seq x y z
N MET A 1 29.37 43.02 -52.87
CA MET A 1 29.29 41.92 -51.89
C MET A 1 28.04 42.14 -51.03
N LYS A 2 26.98 41.35 -51.25
CA LYS A 2 25.67 41.44 -50.55
C LYS A 2 25.77 40.68 -49.21
N GLN A 3 25.56 41.29 -48.04
CA GLN A 3 24.28 41.49 -47.33
C GLN A 3 23.42 40.24 -47.05
N TYR A 4 23.19 40.01 -45.74
CA TYR A 4 22.11 39.29 -45.03
C TYR A 4 21.78 37.83 -45.38
N LYS A 5 21.87 36.95 -44.37
CA LYS A 5 20.87 35.90 -44.14
C LYS A 5 20.52 35.80 -42.65
N ARG A 6 19.35 36.35 -42.30
CA ARG A 6 18.59 36.01 -41.10
C ARG A 6 17.42 35.11 -41.53
N ARG A 7 17.22 34.04 -40.76
CA ARG A 7 15.95 33.57 -40.19
C ARG A 7 14.94 32.72 -41.00
N LEU A 8 14.36 31.78 -40.23
CA LEU A 8 13.01 31.17 -40.27
C LEU A 8 12.77 30.07 -41.35
N ILE A 9 12.01 28.97 -41.16
CA ILE A 9 11.32 28.32 -40.02
C ILE A 9 10.77 26.95 -40.51
N ALA A 10 10.62 25.98 -39.57
CA ALA A 10 9.66 24.84 -39.51
C ALA A 10 9.55 23.82 -40.68
N ALA A 11 9.08 22.58 -40.55
CA ALA A 11 8.28 21.88 -39.53
C ALA A 11 8.56 20.37 -39.62
N GLY A 12 8.58 19.63 -38.50
CA GLY A 12 7.58 18.60 -38.17
C GLY A 12 8.32 17.30 -37.82
N PHE A 13 8.00 16.49 -36.81
CA PHE A 13 6.78 16.32 -36.02
C PHE A 13 7.13 15.78 -34.62
N MET A 14 6.27 16.06 -33.66
CA MET A 14 6.31 15.65 -32.26
C MET A 14 6.24 14.13 -32.04
N PHE A 15 6.99 13.63 -31.05
CA PHE A 15 6.55 12.57 -30.13
C PHE A 15 7.29 12.83 -28.80
N LEU A 16 6.80 13.80 -28.04
CA LEU A 16 5.93 13.63 -26.87
C LEU A 16 6.63 12.87 -25.74
N ALA A 17 6.84 13.64 -24.67
CA ALA A 17 7.45 13.27 -23.41
C ALA A 17 6.73 12.11 -22.73
N GLY A 18 7.49 11.26 -22.05
CA GLY A 18 6.93 10.15 -21.29
C GLY A 18 7.99 9.30 -20.61
N LEU A 19 9.09 9.90 -20.17
CA LEU A 19 9.96 9.27 -19.16
C LEU A 19 9.98 10.19 -17.95
N LEU A 20 8.79 10.43 -17.39
CA LEU A 20 8.72 10.67 -15.96
C LEU A 20 9.21 9.37 -15.35
N ALA A 21 10.49 9.36 -14.95
CA ALA A 21 10.92 8.52 -13.86
C ALA A 21 10.00 8.88 -12.68
N SER A 22 8.88 8.17 -12.55
CA SER A 22 8.19 7.99 -11.29
C SER A 22 9.17 7.25 -10.41
N CYS A 23 10.11 8.00 -9.85
CA CYS A 23 10.75 7.67 -8.61
C CYS A 23 9.58 7.63 -7.62
N SER A 24 8.94 6.47 -7.48
CA SER A 24 8.11 6.20 -6.32
C SER A 24 9.07 6.29 -5.15
N THR A 25 9.15 7.46 -4.54
CA THR A 25 9.60 7.59 -3.17
C THR A 25 8.59 6.77 -2.37
N GLN A 26 8.87 5.48 -2.26
CA GLN A 26 8.27 4.63 -1.24
C GLN A 26 8.84 5.20 0.06
N GLU A 27 8.18 6.24 0.56
CA GLU A 27 8.45 6.77 1.88
C GLU A 27 8.25 5.60 2.84
N GLY A 28 9.24 5.35 3.68
CA GLY A 28 9.19 4.27 4.66
C GLY A 28 7.97 4.39 5.58
N PRO A 29 7.73 3.38 6.43
CA PRO A 29 6.56 3.36 7.32
C PRO A 29 6.46 4.66 8.13
N PHE A 30 5.36 5.39 7.94
CA PHE A 30 5.07 6.61 8.72
C PHE A 30 4.34 6.22 10.00
N ARG A 31 4.83 6.71 11.15
CA ARG A 31 4.24 6.42 12.46
C ARG A 31 3.12 7.40 12.78
N LEU A 32 1.91 6.89 13.02
CA LEU A 32 0.84 7.68 13.66
C LEU A 32 0.96 7.56 15.18
N SER A 33 0.65 8.65 15.89
CA SER A 33 0.59 8.59 17.35
C SER A 33 -0.64 7.80 17.80
N PRO A 34 -0.58 7.01 18.89
CA PRO A 34 -1.75 6.32 19.42
C PRO A 34 -2.92 7.29 19.64
N GLY A 35 -4.06 7.03 19.00
CA GLY A 35 -5.27 7.86 19.10
C GLY A 35 -5.41 8.95 18.03
N GLU A 36 -4.48 9.07 17.09
CA GLU A 36 -4.62 9.95 15.94
C GLU A 36 -5.63 9.35 14.94
N PRO A 37 -6.66 10.11 14.52
CA PRO A 37 -7.63 9.61 13.54
C PRO A 37 -6.92 9.34 12.22
N ILE A 38 -7.15 8.16 11.64
CA ILE A 38 -6.64 7.82 10.31
C ILE A 38 -7.45 8.64 9.31
N PRO A 39 -6.83 9.57 8.55
CA PRO A 39 -7.54 10.34 7.56
C PRO A 39 -7.88 9.47 6.35
N GLY A 40 -9.03 9.74 5.74
CA GLY A 40 -9.49 9.07 4.53
C GLY A 40 -10.79 8.29 4.71
N ASP A 41 -11.31 7.82 3.58
CA ASP A 41 -12.48 6.97 3.49
C ASP A 41 -12.09 5.52 3.83
N PHE A 42 -12.90 4.87 4.67
CA PHE A 42 -12.69 3.48 5.04
C PHE A 42 -13.05 2.57 3.87
N ILE A 43 -12.12 1.69 3.50
CA ILE A 43 -12.32 0.72 2.40
C ILE A 43 -12.78 -0.62 2.98
N CYS A 44 -11.95 -1.23 3.82
CA CYS A 44 -12.25 -2.54 4.40
C CYS A 44 -11.41 -2.84 5.65
N SER A 45 -11.88 -3.83 6.42
CA SER A 45 -11.11 -4.50 7.46
C SER A 45 -11.18 -6.00 7.21
N VAL A 46 -10.04 -6.67 7.24
CA VAL A 46 -9.92 -8.12 7.15
C VAL A 46 -9.28 -8.61 8.44
N GLU A 47 -9.90 -9.62 9.04
CA GLU A 47 -9.54 -10.08 10.37
C GLU A 47 -9.09 -11.54 10.37
N SER A 48 -8.18 -11.86 11.28
CA SER A 48 -7.97 -13.19 11.81
C SER A 48 -8.55 -13.30 13.23
N PHE A 49 -8.41 -14.47 13.84
CA PHE A 49 -8.79 -14.68 15.24
C PHE A 49 -8.08 -13.70 16.19
N TYR A 50 -6.85 -13.31 15.86
CA TYR A 50 -6.01 -12.50 16.74
C TYR A 50 -5.56 -11.17 16.15
N ASP A 51 -5.65 -10.97 14.84
CA ASP A 51 -5.03 -9.83 14.15
C ASP A 51 -6.05 -9.15 13.23
N THR A 52 -5.77 -7.91 12.87
CA THR A 52 -6.59 -7.12 11.95
C THR A 52 -5.69 -6.39 10.96
N VAL A 53 -6.13 -6.38 9.69
CA VAL A 53 -5.64 -5.50 8.64
C VAL A 53 -6.78 -4.57 8.23
N SER A 54 -6.63 -3.27 8.43
CA SER A 54 -7.60 -2.26 8.03
C SER A 54 -7.02 -1.33 6.98
N ILE A 55 -7.85 -0.92 6.01
CA ILE A 55 -7.41 -0.12 4.86
C ILE A 55 -8.32 1.09 4.70
N TRP A 56 -7.71 2.26 4.54
CA TRP A 56 -8.35 3.53 4.21
C TRP A 56 -7.68 4.14 2.99
N GLN A 57 -8.35 5.09 2.36
CA GLN A 57 -7.76 5.91 1.31
C GLN A 57 -8.12 7.36 1.52
N ASP A 58 -7.14 8.25 1.48
CA ASP A 58 -7.39 9.67 1.28
C ASP A 58 -7.18 10.05 -0.21
N VAL A 59 -7.25 11.35 -0.52
CA VAL A 59 -7.26 11.85 -1.90
C VAL A 59 -6.12 11.30 -2.76
N ASP A 60 -4.93 11.10 -2.16
CA ASP A 60 -3.74 10.72 -2.89
C ASP A 60 -3.18 9.35 -2.45
N ASP A 61 -3.52 8.88 -1.25
CA ASP A 61 -2.80 7.79 -0.61
C ASP A 61 -3.71 6.72 -0.01
N VAL A 62 -3.34 5.46 -0.23
CA VAL A 62 -3.90 4.30 0.48
C VAL A 62 -3.11 4.05 1.75
N HIS A 63 -3.82 3.89 2.85
CA HIS A 63 -3.29 3.65 4.19
C HIS A 63 -3.66 2.25 4.64
N VAL A 64 -2.65 1.44 4.94
CA VAL A 64 -2.84 0.13 5.57
C VAL A 64 -2.51 0.27 7.05
N LEU A 65 -3.31 -0.36 7.90
CA LEU A 65 -3.09 -0.49 9.33
C LEU A 65 -3.09 -1.97 9.66
N THR A 66 -2.08 -2.41 10.39
CA THR A 66 -2.02 -3.77 10.94
C THR A 66 -1.94 -3.66 12.46
N TYR A 67 -2.70 -4.49 13.17
CA TYR A 67 -2.57 -4.60 14.62
C TYR A 67 -3.00 -5.95 15.15
N THR A 68 -2.43 -6.32 16.29
CA THR A 68 -2.80 -7.51 17.06
C THR A 68 -3.88 -7.15 18.09
N LYS A 69 -4.97 -7.91 18.13
CA LYS A 69 -6.11 -7.77 19.08
C LYS A 69 -5.76 -8.24 20.50
N VAL A 70 -4.62 -8.92 20.67
CA VAL A 70 -4.16 -9.47 21.93
C VAL A 70 -3.45 -8.37 22.72
N ASP A 71 -3.84 -8.16 23.99
CA ASP A 71 -3.43 -7.06 24.89
C ASP A 71 -1.93 -7.01 25.27
N VAL A 72 -1.03 -7.59 24.47
CA VAL A 72 0.38 -7.79 24.87
C VAL A 72 1.21 -6.53 24.64
N LYS A 73 0.90 -5.75 23.60
CA LYS A 73 1.52 -4.44 23.31
C LYS A 73 0.66 -3.73 22.25
N PRO A 74 0.32 -2.44 22.39
CA PRO A 74 -0.29 -1.72 21.28
C PRO A 74 0.69 -1.76 20.11
N ASP A 75 0.27 -2.41 19.03
CA ASP A 75 1.03 -2.48 17.80
C ASP A 75 1.26 -1.06 17.26
N GLU A 76 2.46 -0.78 16.75
CA GLU A 76 2.67 0.49 16.07
C GLU A 76 2.01 0.37 14.69
N PRO A 77 1.02 1.20 14.36
CA PRO A 77 0.32 1.10 13.09
C PRO A 77 1.30 1.22 11.91
N HIS A 78 1.49 0.16 11.13
CA HIS A 78 2.36 0.19 9.95
C HIS A 78 1.63 0.79 8.75
N ARG A 79 1.82 2.10 8.56
CA ARG A 79 1.25 2.85 7.44
C ARG A 79 2.14 2.80 6.21
N TYR A 80 1.57 2.27 5.14
CA TYR A 80 2.14 2.37 3.80
C TYR A 80 1.42 3.48 3.05
N LYS A 81 2.11 4.16 2.14
CA LYS A 81 1.57 5.18 1.25
C LYS A 81 1.69 4.69 -0.18
N VAL A 82 0.56 4.55 -0.86
CA VAL A 82 0.48 4.04 -2.24
C VAL A 82 -0.47 4.92 -3.04
N THR A 83 0.00 5.43 -4.18
CA THR A 83 -0.83 6.21 -5.09
C THR A 83 -1.75 5.29 -5.88
N SER A 84 -3.06 5.57 -5.85
CA SER A 84 -4.05 4.89 -6.67
C SER A 84 -4.59 5.85 -7.75
N PRO A 85 -4.80 5.38 -9.00
CA PRO A 85 -5.38 6.22 -10.06
C PRO A 85 -6.88 6.49 -9.88
N ARG A 86 -7.54 5.80 -8.93
CA ARG A 86 -8.96 5.96 -8.60
C ARG A 86 -9.24 5.63 -7.13
N GLU A 87 -10.46 5.92 -6.72
CA GLU A 87 -11.03 5.40 -5.47
C GLU A 87 -11.05 3.86 -5.49
N LEU A 88 -10.61 3.24 -4.40
CA LEU A 88 -10.55 1.80 -4.21
C LEU A 88 -11.83 1.29 -3.55
N THR A 89 -12.12 0.01 -3.78
CA THR A 89 -13.15 -0.73 -3.06
C THR A 89 -12.55 -1.95 -2.38
N ALA A 90 -13.33 -2.64 -1.55
CA ALA A 90 -12.90 -3.88 -0.91
C ALA A 90 -12.49 -4.98 -1.91
N ASP A 91 -13.03 -4.97 -3.14
CA ASP A 91 -12.70 -5.95 -4.18
C ASP A 91 -11.28 -5.76 -4.74
N ASP A 92 -10.69 -4.56 -4.59
CA ASP A 92 -9.32 -4.26 -5.02
C ASP A 92 -8.27 -4.81 -4.04
N VAL A 93 -8.70 -5.28 -2.86
CA VAL A 93 -7.84 -5.70 -1.75
C VAL A 93 -7.91 -7.22 -1.57
N LYS A 94 -6.75 -7.86 -1.48
CA LYS A 94 -6.64 -9.25 -1.03
C LYS A 94 -5.72 -9.34 0.18
N VAL A 95 -6.23 -9.94 1.26
CA VAL A 95 -5.43 -10.30 2.44
C VAL A 95 -5.40 -11.83 2.54
N THR A 96 -4.20 -12.39 2.62
CA THR A 96 -3.98 -13.84 2.80
C THR A 96 -3.25 -14.07 4.10
N TRP A 97 -3.76 -14.94 4.95
CA TRP A 97 -3.22 -15.22 6.27
C TRP A 97 -2.32 -16.45 6.26
N TYR A 98 -1.26 -16.43 7.07
CA TYR A 98 -0.30 -17.54 7.14
C TYR A 98 -0.01 -17.93 8.58
N GLY A 99 0.30 -19.21 8.79
CA GLY A 99 0.69 -19.77 10.08
C GLY A 99 2.17 -19.58 10.44
N ASP A 100 2.97 -19.01 9.55
CA ASP A 100 4.39 -18.66 9.77
C ASP A 100 4.65 -17.18 9.42
N GLU A 101 5.79 -16.63 9.82
CA GLU A 101 6.17 -15.24 9.57
C GLU A 101 6.67 -14.96 8.14
N PHE A 102 6.88 -16.00 7.34
CA PHE A 102 7.52 -15.92 6.02
C PHE A 102 6.52 -16.04 4.85
N GLY A 103 5.23 -16.16 5.16
CA GLY A 103 4.16 -16.26 4.16
C GLY A 103 4.16 -17.56 3.36
N LYS A 104 4.49 -18.71 3.99
CA LYS A 104 4.57 -20.00 3.27
C LYS A 104 3.43 -20.98 3.59
N ASP A 105 2.89 -20.94 4.79
CA ASP A 105 1.80 -21.82 5.25
C ASP A 105 0.46 -21.07 5.29
N GLU A 106 -0.25 -20.97 4.16
CA GLU A 106 -1.57 -20.31 4.09
C GLU A 106 -2.57 -20.99 5.03
N LYS A 107 -3.27 -20.19 5.82
CA LYS A 107 -4.23 -20.66 6.83
C LYS A 107 -5.58 -19.98 6.70
N ASP A 108 -6.59 -20.70 7.17
CA ASP A 108 -7.88 -20.11 7.48
C ASP A 108 -7.68 -19.08 8.63
N PRO A 109 -8.15 -17.83 8.47
CA PRO A 109 -7.96 -16.77 9.47
C PRO A 109 -8.54 -17.08 10.86
N PHE A 110 -9.54 -17.97 10.93
CA PHE A 110 -10.28 -18.26 12.16
C PHE A 110 -10.02 -19.68 12.67
N ASN A 111 -9.17 -20.45 11.99
CA ASN A 111 -8.85 -21.82 12.35
C ASN A 111 -7.32 -22.05 12.33
N GLY A 112 -6.64 -21.46 13.30
CA GLY A 112 -5.19 -21.57 13.48
C GLY A 112 -4.60 -20.34 14.16
N ASN A 113 -3.30 -20.41 14.48
CA ASN A 113 -2.54 -19.24 14.90
C ASN A 113 -1.95 -18.58 13.64
N THR A 114 -2.46 -17.42 13.25
CA THR A 114 -1.92 -16.64 12.13
C THR A 114 -0.73 -15.83 12.62
N LEU A 115 0.41 -15.90 11.93
CA LEU A 115 1.63 -15.20 12.32
C LEU A 115 2.06 -14.13 11.32
N SER A 116 1.52 -14.17 10.10
CA SER A 116 1.71 -13.10 9.11
C SER A 116 0.50 -12.96 8.21
N ALA A 117 0.42 -11.81 7.51
CA ALA A 117 -0.56 -11.54 6.47
C ALA A 117 0.11 -10.94 5.25
N ARG A 118 -0.22 -11.44 4.05
CA ARG A 118 0.15 -10.81 2.79
C ARG A 118 -1.00 -9.95 2.30
N ILE A 119 -0.71 -8.68 2.06
CA ILE A 119 -1.67 -7.65 1.71
C ILE A 119 -1.33 -7.22 0.28
N VAL A 120 -2.25 -7.46 -0.64
CA VAL A 120 -2.11 -7.15 -2.07
C VAL A 120 -3.22 -6.21 -2.49
N ILE A 121 -2.87 -5.08 -3.09
CA ILE A 121 -3.83 -4.13 -3.66
C ILE A 121 -3.65 -4.10 -5.17
N THR A 122 -4.73 -4.39 -5.88
CA THR A 122 -4.76 -4.46 -7.35
C THR A 122 -5.75 -3.46 -7.91
N VAL A 123 -5.29 -2.61 -8.83
CA VAL A 123 -6.12 -1.64 -9.52
C VAL A 123 -6.06 -1.91 -11.01
N ASP A 124 -7.22 -2.13 -11.62
CA ASP A 124 -7.38 -2.36 -13.06
C ASP A 124 -6.44 -3.47 -13.59
N GLY A 125 -6.25 -4.51 -12.78
CA GLY A 125 -5.38 -5.67 -13.08
C GLY A 125 -3.89 -5.46 -12.78
N THR A 126 -3.49 -4.32 -12.25
CA THR A 126 -2.09 -4.01 -11.86
C THR A 126 -1.94 -4.02 -10.35
N VAL A 127 -0.97 -4.77 -9.83
CA VAL A 127 -0.62 -4.73 -8.40
C VAL A 127 0.12 -3.44 -8.10
N ILE A 128 -0.47 -2.59 -7.24
CA ILE A 128 0.14 -1.32 -6.81
C ILE A 128 0.75 -1.42 -5.41
N PHE A 129 0.39 -2.46 -4.64
CA PHE A 129 0.94 -2.75 -3.32
C PHE A 129 1.00 -4.26 -3.09
N ASP A 130 2.14 -4.73 -2.58
CA ASP A 130 2.37 -6.11 -2.20
C ASP A 130 3.31 -6.13 -0.99
N HIS A 131 2.75 -6.42 0.18
CA HIS A 131 3.48 -6.39 1.45
C HIS A 131 3.17 -7.61 2.30
N LEU A 132 4.18 -8.13 2.98
CA LEU A 132 4.06 -9.21 3.95
C LEU A 132 4.29 -8.64 5.35
N GLU A 133 3.22 -8.61 6.15
CA GLU A 133 3.25 -8.16 7.53
C GLU A 133 3.48 -9.34 8.48
N SER A 134 4.41 -9.21 9.42
CA SER A 134 4.63 -10.21 10.48
C SER A 134 4.04 -9.72 11.80
N PHE A 135 3.34 -10.61 12.50
CA PHE A 135 2.75 -10.36 13.82
C PHE A 135 3.47 -11.12 14.94
N VAL A 136 4.59 -11.79 14.66
CA VAL A 136 5.29 -12.64 15.63
C VAL A 136 5.76 -11.87 16.85
N GLU A 137 6.25 -10.64 16.66
CA GLU A 137 6.72 -9.78 17.76
C GLU A 137 5.61 -9.37 18.74
N ASN A 138 4.34 -9.55 18.33
CA ASN A 138 3.16 -9.22 19.11
C ASN A 138 2.51 -10.45 19.78
N ARG A 139 3.11 -11.64 19.61
CA ARG A 139 2.68 -12.87 20.29
C ARG A 139 3.31 -12.97 21.68
N PRO A 140 2.56 -13.40 22.71
CA PRO A 140 3.17 -13.78 23.98
C PRO A 140 4.05 -15.03 23.77
N GLU A 141 5.26 -15.03 24.33
CA GLU A 141 6.19 -16.18 24.35
C GLU A 141 5.58 -17.42 25.02
#